data_AF-A7RXL7-F1
#
_entry.id   AF-A7RXL7-F1
#
_cell.length_a   1.000
_cell.length_b   1.000
_cell.length_c   1.000
_cell.angle_alpha   90.00
_cell.angle_beta   90.00
_cell.angle_gamma   90.00
#
_symmetry.space_group_name_H-M   'P 1'
#
loop_
_entity.id
_entity.type
_entity.pdbx_description
1 polymer ?
#
loop_
_entity_poly.entity_id
_entity_poly.type
_entity_poly.pdbx_seq_one_letter_code
_entity_poly.pdbx_strand_id
1 'polypeptide(L)'
;STCPARGVSTCPAKGVSTCPARGVSTCPARGESTCPARGVSTCPARGVSTCPARGVSTCPARGVSTCPARGESTCPAGGGVSTCPARGVSTCPARGGSTCPARGVSTCPARRVSTCPARGSQHSTCPARGVSTCPARGVSTCQARGVSTCPARGVSTCPARGVSTCQARGVSIC
;
A
#
# COMPACT_ATOMS: atom_id res chain seq x y z
N SER A 1 10.20 14.05 19.25
CA SER A 1 11.04 13.17 20.09
C SER A 1 11.67 12.05 19.27
N THR A 2 12.86 11.58 19.63
CA THR A 2 13.59 10.51 18.93
C THR A 2 13.80 9.30 19.83
N CYS A 3 13.40 8.11 19.38
CA CYS A 3 13.55 6.86 20.15
C CYS A 3 14.21 5.78 19.29
N PRO A 4 15.55 5.67 19.30
CA PRO A 4 16.26 4.61 18.59
C PRO A 4 16.18 3.26 19.32
N ALA A 5 15.95 2.19 18.57
CA ALA A 5 15.80 0.83 19.10
C ALA A 5 16.68 -0.20 18.36
N ARG A 6 17.17 -1.22 19.09
CA ARG A 6 17.88 -2.39 18.56
C ARG A 6 17.35 -3.67 19.20
N GLY A 7 17.19 -4.72 18.41
CA GLY A 7 16.66 -6.00 18.89
C GLY A 7 15.13 -6.01 18.85
N VAL A 8 14.49 -6.44 19.95
CA VAL A 8 13.04 -6.35 20.14
C VAL A 8 12.74 -5.11 20.96
N SER A 9 11.92 -4.19 20.46
CA SER A 9 11.67 -2.93 21.19
C SER A 9 10.30 -2.31 20.90
N THR A 10 9.85 -1.49 21.84
CA THR A 10 8.58 -0.76 21.77
C THR A 10 8.84 0.73 22.04
N CYS A 11 8.47 1.62 21.11
CA CYS A 11 8.70 3.06 21.23
C CYS A 11 7.40 3.85 21.02
N PRO A 12 6.61 4.07 22.08
CA PRO A 12 5.42 4.92 22.02
C PRO A 12 5.78 6.39 21.86
N ALA A 13 5.07 7.09 20.98
CA ALA A 13 5.29 8.51 20.71
C ALA A 13 3.99 9.32 20.65
N LYS A 14 4.09 10.61 21.03
CA LYS A 14 3.03 11.62 20.89
C LYS A 14 3.62 12.88 20.23
N GLY A 15 2.82 13.56 19.40
CA GLY A 15 3.27 14.73 18.65
C GLY A 15 4.11 14.34 17.44
N VAL A 16 5.14 15.13 17.13
CA VAL A 16 6.08 14.86 16.04
C VAL A 16 7.22 13.99 16.55
N SER A 17 7.40 12.78 16.00
CA SER A 17 8.40 11.84 16.49
C SER A 17 9.06 10.98 15.42
N THR A 18 10.29 10.55 15.71
CA THR A 18 11.09 9.68 14.84
C THR A 18 11.62 8.48 15.62
N CYS A 19 11.27 7.26 15.20
CA CYS A 19 11.64 6.02 15.90
C CYS A 19 12.41 5.08 14.96
N PRO A 20 13.74 5.27 14.80
CA PRO A 20 14.56 4.39 13.98
C PRO A 20 14.82 3.05 14.69
N ALA A 21 14.62 1.93 13.99
CA ALA A 21 14.79 0.60 14.57
C ALA A 21 15.60 -0.38 13.72
N ARG A 22 16.30 -1.29 14.38
CA ARG A 22 16.92 -2.49 13.76
C ARG A 22 16.48 -3.75 14.52
N GLY A 23 15.92 -4.73 13.81
CA GLY A 23 15.37 -5.95 14.41
C GLY A 23 13.85 -5.98 14.30
N VAL A 24 13.18 -6.29 15.41
CA VAL A 24 11.71 -6.32 15.53
C VAL A 24 11.27 -5.12 16.36
N SER A 25 10.50 -4.21 15.79
CA SER A 25 10.09 -2.99 16.50
C SER A 25 8.61 -2.70 16.39
N THR A 26 8.04 -2.18 17.48
CA THR A 26 6.69 -1.63 17.49
C THR A 26 6.71 -0.16 17.90
N CYS A 27 6.19 0.72 17.06
CA CYS A 27 6.19 2.16 17.29
C CYS A 27 4.77 2.74 17.22
N PRO A 28 3.98 2.66 18.31
CA PRO A 28 2.66 3.28 18.36
C PRO A 28 2.78 4.80 18.44
N ALA A 29 2.06 5.51 17.58
CA ALA A 29 2.14 6.96 17.50
C ALA A 29 0.77 7.65 17.49
N ARG A 30 0.72 8.85 18.09
CA ARG A 30 -0.37 9.82 17.92
C ARG A 30 0.19 11.16 17.44
N GLY A 31 -0.25 11.61 16.27
CA GLY A 31 0.30 12.81 15.62
C GLY A 31 1.02 12.44 14.33
N GLU A 32 2.17 13.07 14.09
CA GLU A 32 3.03 12.82 12.94
C GLU A 32 4.21 11.95 13.36
N SER A 33 4.45 10.84 12.66
CA SER A 33 5.55 9.95 13.05
C SER A 33 6.27 9.30 11.89
N THR A 34 7.59 9.25 12.01
CA THR A 34 8.49 8.62 11.04
C THR A 34 9.23 7.45 11.69
N CYS A 35 9.01 6.23 11.21
CA CYS A 35 9.56 5.01 11.81
C CYS A 35 10.38 4.22 10.78
N PRO A 36 11.65 4.62 10.52
CA PRO A 36 12.50 3.91 9.61
C PRO A 36 13.03 2.62 10.26
N ALA A 37 12.89 1.49 9.57
CA ALA A 37 13.25 0.18 10.12
C ALA A 37 14.09 -0.69 9.18
N ARG A 38 14.95 -1.52 9.78
CA ARG A 38 15.58 -2.69 9.13
C ARG A 38 15.18 -3.95 9.88
N GLY A 39 14.48 -4.87 9.22
CA GLY A 39 13.90 -6.07 9.84
C GLY A 39 12.37 -6.05 9.77
N VAL A 40 11.71 -6.33 10.90
CA VAL A 40 10.25 -6.36 11.02
C VAL A 40 9.81 -5.13 11.82
N SER A 41 8.89 -4.34 11.27
CA SER A 41 8.41 -3.13 11.94
C SER A 41 6.89 -3.03 11.91
N THR A 42 6.30 -2.73 13.06
CA THR A 42 4.88 -2.42 13.19
C THR A 42 4.71 -1.00 13.71
N CYS A 43 4.04 -0.12 12.97
CA CYS A 43 3.83 1.27 13.41
C CYS A 43 2.35 1.65 13.33
N PRO A 44 1.57 1.35 14.38
CA PRO A 44 0.19 1.80 14.47
C PRO A 44 0.15 3.31 14.73
N ALA A 45 -0.60 4.05 13.92
CA ALA A 45 -0.68 5.50 14.05
C ALA A 45 -2.12 6.04 14.05
N ARG A 46 -2.33 7.12 14.81
CA ARG A 46 -3.48 8.02 14.64
C ARG A 46 -2.95 9.37 14.18
N GLY A 47 -3.27 9.77 12.95
CA GLY A 47 -2.70 10.95 12.29
C GLY A 47 -1.95 10.60 11.01
N VAL A 48 -0.74 11.11 10.86
CA VAL A 48 0.12 10.92 9.69
C VAL A 48 1.30 10.03 10.08
N SER A 49 1.54 8.95 9.32
CA SER A 49 2.64 8.04 9.59
C SER A 49 3.43 7.70 8.34
N THR A 50 4.75 7.72 8.47
CA THR A 50 5.70 7.33 7.44
C THR A 50 6.59 6.21 7.96
N CYS A 51 6.57 5.06 7.28
CA CYS A 51 7.29 3.85 7.69
C CYS A 51 8.21 3.33 6.57
N PRO A 52 9.41 3.88 6.40
CA PRO A 52 10.37 3.32 5.46
C PRO A 52 10.98 2.04 6.02
N ALA A 53 10.92 0.93 5.29
CA ALA A 53 11.46 -0.35 5.75
C ALA A 53 12.33 -1.08 4.75
N ARG A 54 13.32 -1.82 5.27
CA ARG A 54 13.97 -2.93 4.56
C ARG A 54 13.63 -4.22 5.31
N GLY A 55 12.81 -5.08 4.70
CA GLY A 55 12.22 -6.26 5.34
C GLY A 55 10.70 -6.21 5.29
N VAL A 56 10.05 -6.48 6.43
CA VAL A 56 8.59 -6.53 6.56
C VAL A 56 8.12 -5.30 7.34
N SER A 57 7.12 -4.59 6.80
CA SER A 57 6.54 -3.41 7.46
C SER A 57 5.02 -3.46 7.48
N THR A 58 4.47 -3.19 8.67
CA THR A 58 3.03 -3.09 8.88
C THR A 58 2.71 -1.75 9.52
N CYS A 59 1.99 -0.86 8.83
CA CYS A 59 1.60 0.44 9.41
C CYS A 59 0.10 0.69 9.30
N PRO A 60 -0.67 0.22 10.29
CA PRO A 60 -2.08 0.56 10.43
C PRO A 60 -2.22 2.03 10.81
N ALA A 61 -2.97 2.81 10.04
CA ALA A 61 -3.25 4.20 10.37
C ALA A 61 -4.75 4.52 10.41
N ARG A 62 -5.13 5.38 11.37
CA ARG A 62 -6.36 6.19 11.28
C ARG A 62 -5.96 7.58 10.80
N GLY A 63 -6.05 7.81 9.49
CA GLY A 63 -5.54 9.01 8.83
C GLY A 63 -4.75 8.66 7.58
N VAL A 64 -3.56 9.25 7.43
CA VAL A 64 -2.69 9.07 6.27
C VAL A 64 -1.52 8.16 6.63
N SER A 65 -1.26 7.14 5.80
CA SER A 65 -0.12 6.24 5.96
C SER A 65 0.71 6.17 4.69
N THR A 66 2.04 6.24 4.85
CA THR A 66 2.99 6.05 3.77
C THR A 66 4.03 5.01 4.18
N CYS A 67 4.17 3.92 3.41
CA CYS A 67 5.04 2.80 3.76
C CYS A 67 5.91 2.33 2.60
N PRO A 68 7.02 3.02 2.35
CA PRO A 68 7.99 2.58 1.36
C PRO A 68 8.75 1.35 1.89
N ALA A 69 8.70 0.22 1.19
CA ALA A 69 9.50 -0.95 1.56
C ALA A 69 10.33 -1.56 0.43
N ARG A 70 11.45 -2.16 0.84
CA ARG A 70 12.13 -3.22 0.09
C ARG A 70 11.86 -4.53 0.81
N GLY A 71 10.99 -5.37 0.24
CA GLY A 71 10.40 -6.54 0.89
C GLY A 71 8.88 -6.45 0.87
N GLU A 72 8.26 -6.68 2.03
CA GLU A 72 6.82 -6.75 2.18
C GLU A 72 6.29 -5.53 2.95
N SER A 73 5.23 -4.91 2.42
CA SER A 73 4.55 -3.77 3.04
C SER A 73 3.06 -4.03 3.17
N THR A 74 2.51 -3.76 4.36
CA THR A 74 1.07 -3.79 4.62
C THR A 74 0.63 -2.51 5.34
N CYS A 75 -0.13 -1.63 4.70
CA CYS A 75 -0.60 -0.41 5.34
C CYS A 75 -2.12 -0.21 5.22
N PRO A 76 -2.88 -0.67 6.22
CA PRO A 76 -4.30 -0.42 6.29
C PRO A 76 -4.61 1.00 6.78
N ALA A 77 -5.40 1.76 6.02
CA ALA A 77 -5.89 3.09 6.40
C ALA A 77 -7.40 3.10 6.70
N GLY A 78 -7.73 3.27 7.97
CA GLY A 78 -9.09 3.46 8.46
C GLY A 78 -9.56 4.90 8.27
N GLY A 79 -10.17 5.19 7.12
CA GLY A 79 -10.86 6.47 6.85
C GLY A 79 -10.06 7.51 6.07
N GLY A 80 -8.78 7.26 5.78
CA GLY A 80 -7.94 8.18 5.01
C GLY A 80 -7.25 7.52 3.81
N VAL A 81 -6.04 7.98 3.53
CA VAL A 81 -5.25 7.60 2.35
C VAL A 81 -4.11 6.67 2.77
N SER A 82 -3.94 5.56 2.06
CA SER A 82 -2.78 4.67 2.23
C SER A 82 -1.93 4.64 0.98
N THR A 83 -0.62 4.82 1.15
CA THR A 83 0.35 4.74 0.07
C THR A 83 1.48 3.77 0.44
N CYS A 84 1.62 2.64 -0.25
CA CYS A 84 2.74 1.71 0.01
C CYS A 84 3.51 1.38 -1.27
N PRO A 85 4.57 2.14 -1.57
CA PRO A 85 5.51 1.80 -2.62
C PRO A 85 6.38 0.61 -2.17
N ALA A 86 6.39 -0.50 -2.92
CA ALA A 86 7.21 -1.66 -2.57
C ALA A 86 8.09 -2.15 -3.73
N ARG A 87 9.28 -2.65 -3.39
CA ARG A 87 10.01 -3.62 -4.21
C ARG A 87 9.81 -4.99 -3.58
N GLY A 88 8.89 -5.79 -4.12
CA GLY A 88 8.38 -7.00 -3.48
C GLY A 88 6.85 -7.02 -3.46
N VAL A 89 6.27 -7.28 -2.29
CA VAL A 89 4.82 -7.40 -2.10
C VAL A 89 4.28 -6.16 -1.39
N SER A 90 3.19 -5.60 -1.92
CA SER A 90 2.53 -4.44 -1.32
C SER A 90 1.04 -4.68 -1.14
N THR A 91 0.53 -4.40 0.07
CA THR A 91 -0.89 -4.46 0.38
C THR A 91 -1.35 -3.18 1.07
N CYS A 92 -2.23 -2.40 0.44
CA CYS A 92 -2.77 -1.17 1.06
C CYS A 92 -4.30 -1.15 1.01
N PRO A 93 -4.98 -1.70 2.02
CA PRO A 93 -6.41 -1.54 2.19
C PRO A 93 -6.74 -0.13 2.70
N ALA A 94 -7.65 0.61 2.05
CA ALA A 94 -8.14 1.88 2.57
C ALA A 94 -9.64 2.09 2.38
N ARG A 95 -10.27 2.81 3.31
CA ARG A 95 -11.65 3.30 3.08
C ARG A 95 -11.69 4.51 2.16
N GLY A 96 -10.67 5.37 2.18
CA GLY A 96 -10.57 6.52 1.29
C GLY A 96 -9.91 6.12 -0.02
N GLY A 97 -8.63 6.48 -0.14
CA GLY A 97 -7.79 6.19 -1.29
C GLY A 97 -6.67 5.21 -0.95
N SER A 98 -6.39 4.29 -1.87
CA SER A 98 -5.23 3.39 -1.78
C SER A 98 -4.35 3.55 -3.01
N THR A 99 -3.05 3.71 -2.79
CA THR A 99 -2.05 3.71 -3.86
C THR A 99 -0.92 2.74 -3.51
N CYS A 100 -0.75 1.67 -4.28
CA CYS A 100 0.37 0.75 -4.07
C CYS A 100 1.16 0.50 -5.37
N PRO A 101 2.18 1.33 -5.62
CA PRO A 101 3.14 1.09 -6.68
C PRO A 101 4.08 -0.06 -6.29
N ALA A 102 4.09 -1.16 -7.03
CA ALA A 102 4.96 -2.29 -6.74
C ALA A 102 5.87 -2.65 -7.92
N ARG A 103 7.12 -3.02 -7.61
CA ARG A 103 7.93 -3.88 -8.48
C ARG A 103 7.80 -5.31 -7.96
N GLY A 104 6.71 -5.97 -8.32
CA GLY A 104 6.29 -7.26 -7.77
C GLY A 104 4.77 -7.37 -7.70
N VAL A 105 4.25 -7.93 -6.61
CA VAL A 105 2.81 -8.13 -6.39
C VAL A 105 2.22 -6.92 -5.66
N SER A 106 1.06 -6.44 -6.13
CA SER A 106 0.36 -5.31 -5.53
C SER A 106 -1.11 -5.59 -5.33
N THR A 107 -1.61 -5.32 -4.13
CA THR A 107 -3.02 -5.44 -3.78
C THR A 107 -3.50 -4.17 -3.10
N CYS A 108 -4.40 -3.42 -3.74
CA CYS A 108 -4.97 -2.20 -3.15
C CYS A 108 -6.49 -2.26 -3.11
N PRO A 109 -7.09 -2.82 -2.05
CA PRO A 109 -8.52 -2.69 -1.82
C PRO A 109 -8.87 -1.26 -1.39
N ALA A 110 -9.78 -0.60 -2.09
CA ALA A 110 -10.29 0.71 -1.68
C ALA A 110 -11.81 0.80 -1.74
N ARG A 111 -12.44 1.63 -0.90
CA ARG A 111 -13.87 1.95 -1.12
C ARG A 111 -14.08 3.06 -2.13
N ARG A 112 -13.24 4.11 -2.12
CA ARG A 112 -13.36 5.19 -3.10
C ARG A 112 -12.41 4.96 -4.26
N VAL A 113 -11.13 5.27 -4.09
CA VAL A 113 -10.15 5.27 -5.19
C VAL A 113 -9.07 4.24 -4.91
N SER A 114 -8.82 3.35 -5.87
CA SER A 114 -7.70 2.43 -5.84
C SER A 114 -6.80 2.62 -7.04
N THR A 115 -5.50 2.73 -6.80
CA THR A 115 -4.47 2.78 -7.85
C THR A 115 -3.36 1.79 -7.53
N CYS A 116 -3.21 0.74 -8.34
CA CYS A 116 -2.09 -0.20 -8.21
C CYS A 116 -1.27 -0.28 -9.51
N PRO A 117 -0.24 0.55 -9.65
CA PRO A 117 0.73 0.39 -10.72
C PRO A 117 1.69 -0.75 -10.38
N ALA A 118 1.78 -1.77 -11.22
CA ALA A 118 2.84 -2.78 -11.10
C ALA A 118 3.77 -2.80 -12.31
N ARG A 119 5.06 -2.95 -12.02
CA ARG A 119 6.10 -3.15 -13.04
C ARG A 119 6.81 -4.47 -12.78
N GLY A 120 6.90 -5.30 -13.81
CA GLY A 120 7.43 -6.67 -13.76
C GLY A 120 6.31 -7.69 -13.99
N SER A 121 6.66 -8.90 -14.42
CA SER A 121 5.79 -10.00 -14.85
C SER A 121 4.94 -10.63 -13.72
N GLN A 122 4.29 -9.81 -12.91
CA GLN A 122 3.65 -10.19 -11.65
C GLN A 122 2.21 -9.68 -11.59
N HIS A 123 1.49 -10.09 -10.54
CA HIS A 123 0.05 -9.89 -10.36
C HIS A 123 -0.29 -8.55 -9.69
N SER A 124 -1.32 -7.86 -10.18
CA SER A 124 -1.90 -6.67 -9.53
C SER A 124 -3.40 -6.82 -9.34
N THR A 125 -3.88 -6.56 -8.12
CA THR A 125 -5.30 -6.64 -7.78
C THR A 125 -5.79 -5.35 -7.16
N CYS A 126 -6.76 -4.69 -7.81
CA CYS A 126 -7.35 -3.44 -7.32
C CYS A 126 -8.87 -3.55 -7.26
N PRO A 127 -9.43 -4.04 -6.14
CA PRO A 127 -10.86 -3.99 -5.90
C PRO A 127 -11.25 -2.60 -5.38
N ALA A 128 -12.13 -1.90 -6.10
CA ALA A 128 -12.69 -0.61 -5.71
C ALA A 128 -14.23 -0.59 -5.75
N ARG A 129 -14.87 0.19 -4.85
CA ARG A 129 -16.30 0.52 -4.97
C ARG A 129 -16.56 1.86 -5.67
N GLY A 130 -15.52 2.53 -6.17
CA GLY A 130 -15.63 3.78 -6.92
C GLY A 130 -14.78 3.70 -8.17
N VAL A 131 -13.55 4.21 -8.10
CA VAL A 131 -12.61 4.24 -9.22
C VAL A 131 -11.47 3.27 -8.95
N SER A 132 -11.18 2.40 -9.92
CA SER A 132 -10.03 1.50 -9.89
C SER A 132 -9.15 1.72 -11.11
N THR A 133 -7.85 1.95 -10.88
CA THR A 133 -6.86 2.12 -11.94
C THR A 133 -5.70 1.16 -11.71
N CYS A 134 -5.49 0.21 -12.62
CA CYS A 134 -4.39 -0.75 -12.51
C CYS A 134 -3.54 -0.78 -13.80
N PRO A 135 -2.50 0.07 -13.87
CA PRO A 135 -1.50 -0.05 -14.91
C PRO A 135 -0.52 -1.19 -14.58
N ALA A 136 -0.46 -2.25 -15.39
CA ALA A 136 0.52 -3.32 -15.14
C ALA A 136 1.24 -3.84 -16.38
N ARG A 137 2.41 -4.44 -16.15
CA ARG A 137 3.15 -5.23 -17.16
C ARG A 137 3.19 -6.69 -16.74
N GLY A 138 2.09 -7.41 -16.87
CA GLY A 138 1.93 -8.77 -16.37
C GLY A 138 0.47 -9.17 -16.31
N VAL A 139 0.00 -9.63 -15.15
CA VAL A 139 -1.40 -9.97 -14.92
C VAL A 139 -2.05 -8.88 -14.05
N SER A 140 -3.18 -8.34 -14.52
CA SER A 140 -3.95 -7.31 -13.80
C SER A 140 -5.39 -7.78 -13.57
N THR A 141 -5.87 -7.63 -12.35
CA THR A 141 -7.26 -7.85 -11.93
C THR A 141 -7.81 -6.55 -11.34
N CYS A 142 -8.69 -5.87 -12.08
CA CYS A 142 -9.34 -4.65 -11.61
C CYS A 142 -10.83 -4.90 -11.42
N GLN A 143 -11.27 -4.95 -10.17
CA GLN A 143 -12.70 -5.12 -9.88
C GLN A 143 -13.26 -3.79 -9.41
N ALA A 144 -14.19 -3.20 -10.16
CA ALA A 144 -14.79 -1.92 -9.78
C ALA A 144 -16.32 -1.93 -9.82
N ARG A 145 -16.95 -1.30 -8.83
CA ARG A 145 -18.35 -0.85 -8.94
C ARG A 145 -18.32 0.65 -9.20
N GLY A 146 -18.33 1.08 -10.46
CA GLY A 146 -18.09 2.47 -10.86
C GLY A 146 -17.25 2.55 -12.12
N VAL A 147 -16.01 3.05 -12.02
CA VAL A 147 -15.11 3.18 -13.18
C VAL A 147 -13.88 2.30 -12.99
N SER A 148 -13.56 1.49 -14.00
CA SER A 148 -12.35 0.67 -14.04
C SER A 148 -11.48 1.06 -15.23
N THR A 149 -10.19 1.29 -14.99
CA THR A 149 -9.21 1.63 -16.03
C THR A 149 -8.01 0.70 -15.93
N CYS A 150 -7.78 -0.12 -16.96
CA CYS A 150 -6.80 -1.19 -16.96
C CYS A 150 -5.85 -1.11 -18.17
N PRO A 151 -4.88 -0.18 -18.18
CA PRO A 151 -3.84 -0.17 -19.20
C PRO A 151 -2.77 -1.22 -18.89
N ALA A 152 -2.74 -2.35 -19.60
CA ALA A 152 -1.77 -3.41 -19.35
C ALA A 152 -0.94 -3.84 -20.56
N ARG A 153 0.19 -4.48 -20.28
CA ARG A 153 0.92 -5.32 -21.25
C ARG A 153 0.97 -6.73 -20.67
N GLY A 154 0.24 -7.68 -21.25
CA GLY A 154 0.02 -9.01 -20.69
C GLY A 154 -1.47 -9.36 -20.59
N VAL A 155 -1.91 -9.92 -19.47
CA VAL A 155 -3.30 -10.34 -19.23
C VAL A 155 -4.01 -9.31 -18.35
N SER A 156 -5.14 -8.79 -18.81
CA SER A 156 -6.03 -7.92 -18.05
C SER A 156 -7.39 -8.58 -17.84
N THR A 157 -7.88 -8.53 -16.61
CA THR A 157 -9.24 -8.93 -16.24
C THR A 157 -9.89 -7.75 -15.51
N CYS A 158 -10.99 -7.22 -16.03
CA CYS A 158 -11.65 -6.05 -15.48
C CYS A 158 -13.16 -6.26 -15.30
N PRO A 159 -13.58 -7.11 -14.34
CA PRO A 159 -15.00 -7.24 -14.01
C PRO A 159 -15.48 -5.94 -13.35
N ALA A 160 -16.23 -5.12 -14.09
CA ALA A 160 -16.84 -3.92 -13.53
C ALA A 160 -18.36 -3.94 -13.61
N ARG A 161 -18.99 -3.38 -12.57
CA ARG A 161 -20.38 -2.91 -12.63
C ARG A 161 -20.34 -1.40 -12.81
N GLY A 162 -20.32 -0.95 -14.06
CA GLY A 162 -20.18 0.46 -14.45
C GLY A 162 -19.37 0.60 -15.75
N VAL A 163 -18.49 1.59 -15.85
CA VAL A 163 -17.67 1.85 -17.05
C VAL A 163 -16.32 1.14 -16.93
N SER A 164 -16.00 0.29 -17.89
CA SER A 164 -14.69 -0.38 -18.00
C SER A 164 -13.93 0.12 -19.23
N THR A 165 -12.67 0.51 -19.02
CA THR A 165 -11.71 0.78 -20.09
C THR A 165 -10.52 -0.15 -19.95
N CYS A 166 -10.44 -1.13 -20.83
CA CYS A 166 -9.33 -2.08 -20.89
C CYS A 166 -8.46 -1.73 -22.09
N GLN A 167 -7.19 -1.41 -21.84
CA GLN A 167 -6.22 -1.10 -22.89
C GLN A 167 -5.06 -2.07 -22.71
N ALA A 168 -5.17 -3.30 -23.23
CA ALA A 168 -4.10 -4.28 -23.12
C ALA A 168 -3.36 -4.52 -24.44
N ARG A 169 -2.02 -4.59 -24.37
CA ARG A 169 -1.20 -5.30 -25.36
C ARG A 169 -1.04 -6.75 -24.86
N GLY A 170 -1.96 -7.62 -25.23
CA GLY A 170 -2.07 -9.02 -24.78
C GLY A 170 -3.53 -9.47 -24.68
N VAL A 171 -3.86 -10.30 -23.69
CA VAL A 171 -5.24 -10.80 -23.49
C VAL A 171 -6.03 -9.83 -22.61
N SER A 172 -7.21 -9.39 -23.07
CA SER A 172 -8.14 -8.55 -22.29
C SER A 172 -9.45 -9.28 -22.06
N ILE A 173 -9.90 -9.31 -20.82
CA ILE A 173 -11.22 -9.81 -20.42
C ILE A 173 -11.91 -8.69 -19.66
N CYS A 174 -12.97 -8.16 -20.25
CA CYS A 174 -13.89 -7.17 -19.71
C CYS A 174 -15.29 -7.72 -20.06
#